data_AF-A0A528F6S8-F1
#
_entry.id   AF-A0A528F6S8-F1
#
_cell.length_a   1.000
_cell.length_b   1.000
_cell.length_c   1.000
_cell.angle_alpha   90.00
_cell.angle_beta   90.00
_cell.angle_gamma   90.00
#
_symmetry.space_group_name_H-M   'P 1'
#
loop_
_entity.id
_entity.type
_entity.pdbx_description
1 polymer ?
#
loop_
_entity_poly.entity_id
_entity_poly.type
_entity_poly.pdbx_seq_one_letter_code
_entity_poly.pdbx_strand_id
1 'polypeptide(L)'
;AEIARFAEAASGFRAAELGGRPLVAPAPEKIAPVVLSIRETTDRLFRRAVSKGAITTGDMPEFLEACADGLAQSRTEIGRPGKPFGNPATPIAFEAALAVSALSLLRSDTIARLRICPNCGWLFVDKSRNSSRLWCDMAVCGNRQKAHRYYRRRTAAREVTNV
;
A
#
# COMPACT_ATOMS: atom_id res chain seq x y z
N ALA A 1 -13.40 -0.25 -15.11
CA ALA A 1 -14.21 -0.95 -14.09
C ALA A 1 -13.44 -1.13 -12.78
N GLU A 2 -12.32 -1.87 -12.76
CA GLU A 2 -11.63 -2.21 -11.50
C GLU A 2 -11.09 -1.03 -10.69
N ILE A 3 -10.54 0.01 -11.33
CA ILE A 3 -10.05 1.21 -10.62
C ILE A 3 -11.20 1.90 -9.85
N ALA A 4 -12.38 2.03 -10.47
CA ALA A 4 -13.54 2.64 -9.83
C ALA A 4 -14.03 1.81 -8.63
N ARG A 5 -14.11 0.49 -8.80
CA ARG A 5 -14.47 -0.45 -7.71
C ARG A 5 -13.46 -0.38 -6.56
N PHE A 6 -12.17 -0.25 -6.87
CA PHE A 6 -11.13 -0.09 -5.86
C PHE A 6 -11.24 1.26 -5.14
N ALA A 7 -11.50 2.36 -5.85
CA ALA A 7 -11.70 3.68 -5.25
C ALA A 7 -12.88 3.67 -4.25
N GLU A 8 -13.99 3.04 -4.63
CA GLU A 8 -15.15 2.86 -3.76
C GLU A 8 -14.79 2.05 -2.50
N ALA A 9 -14.18 0.87 -2.66
CA ALA A 9 -13.76 0.04 -1.53
C ALA A 9 -12.76 0.76 -0.61
N ALA A 10 -11.81 1.49 -1.18
CA ALA A 10 -10.83 2.26 -0.45
C ALA A 10 -11.45 3.43 0.33
N SER A 11 -12.53 4.02 -0.19
CA SER A 11 -13.29 5.07 0.51
C SER A 11 -13.86 4.54 1.83
N GLY A 12 -14.41 3.33 1.83
CA GLY A 12 -14.89 2.68 3.05
C GLY A 12 -13.75 2.27 3.98
N PHE A 13 -12.75 1.55 3.46
CA PHE A 13 -11.66 1.01 4.28
C PHE A 13 -10.80 2.10 4.92
N ARG A 14 -10.62 3.23 4.24
CA ARG A 14 -9.81 4.37 4.73
C ARG A 14 -10.66 5.54 5.23
N ALA A 15 -11.96 5.35 5.50
CA ALA A 15 -12.86 6.43 5.89
C ALA A 15 -12.34 7.26 7.09
N ALA A 16 -11.80 6.59 8.12
CA ALA A 16 -11.24 7.27 9.29
C ALA A 16 -10.02 8.13 8.93
N GLU A 17 -9.15 7.64 8.05
CA GLU A 17 -7.99 8.39 7.58
C GLU A 17 -8.45 9.54 6.68
N LEU A 18 -9.34 9.31 5.72
CA LEU A 18 -9.83 10.31 4.75
C LEU A 18 -10.85 11.32 5.32
N GLY A 19 -11.19 11.24 6.60
CA GLY A 19 -12.23 12.08 7.21
C GLY A 19 -13.61 11.88 6.57
N GLY A 20 -13.91 10.67 6.11
CA GLY A 20 -15.18 10.31 5.45
C GLY A 20 -15.32 10.78 4.00
N ARG A 21 -14.27 11.37 3.40
CA ARG A 21 -14.32 11.81 2.00
C ARG A 21 -14.27 10.63 1.04
N PRO A 22 -15.20 10.55 0.06
CA PRO A 22 -15.15 9.51 -0.95
C PRO A 22 -14.03 9.76 -1.96
N LEU A 23 -13.38 8.68 -2.35
CA LEU A 23 -12.48 8.64 -3.51
C LEU A 23 -13.32 8.38 -4.76
N VAL A 24 -13.11 9.17 -5.81
CA VAL A 24 -13.86 9.05 -7.06
C VAL A 24 -12.93 8.82 -8.24
N ALA A 25 -13.37 7.98 -9.16
CA ALA A 25 -12.70 7.70 -10.43
C ALA A 25 -13.76 7.68 -11.54
N PRO A 26 -14.27 8.85 -11.97
CA PRO A 26 -15.39 8.94 -12.92
C PRO A 26 -15.04 8.47 -14.33
N ALA A 27 -13.76 8.55 -14.72
CA ALA A 27 -13.23 8.09 -16.01
C ALA A 27 -12.01 7.18 -15.77
N PRO A 28 -12.20 5.95 -15.25
CA PRO A 28 -11.12 5.09 -14.79
C PRO A 28 -10.11 4.75 -15.89
N GLU A 29 -10.55 4.64 -17.15
CA GLU A 29 -9.71 4.41 -18.32
C GLU A 29 -8.74 5.56 -18.60
N LYS A 30 -9.13 6.82 -18.34
CA LYS A 30 -8.28 8.00 -18.56
C LYS A 30 -7.18 8.10 -17.51
N ILE A 31 -7.47 7.70 -16.28
CA ILE A 31 -6.51 7.77 -15.17
C ILE A 31 -5.67 6.49 -15.01
N ALA A 32 -6.01 5.41 -15.71
CA ALA A 32 -5.34 4.12 -15.58
C ALA A 32 -3.82 4.20 -15.79
N PRO A 33 -3.28 4.89 -16.82
CA PRO A 33 -1.83 5.00 -17.00
C PRO A 33 -1.14 5.67 -15.81
N VAL A 34 -1.73 6.74 -15.29
CA VAL A 34 -1.20 7.49 -14.13
C VAL A 34 -1.25 6.64 -12.86
N VAL A 35 -2.39 5.98 -12.60
CA VAL A 35 -2.56 5.08 -11.44
C VAL A 35 -1.54 3.93 -11.47
N LEU A 36 -1.34 3.32 -12.64
CA LEU A 36 -0.36 2.24 -12.82
C LEU A 36 1.06 2.74 -12.64
N SER A 37 1.40 3.90 -13.21
CA SER A 37 2.72 4.53 -13.04
C SER A 37 3.03 4.80 -11.56
N ILE A 38 2.09 5.39 -10.81
CA ILE A 38 2.25 5.61 -9.36
C ILE A 38 2.46 4.27 -8.64
N ARG A 39 1.62 3.27 -8.93
CA ARG A 39 1.71 1.95 -8.28
C ARG A 39 3.07 1.30 -8.51
N GLU A 40 3.55 1.29 -9.74
CA GLU A 40 4.77 0.59 -10.14
C GLU A 40 6.03 1.29 -9.63
N THR A 41 6.10 2.61 -9.75
CA THR A 41 7.21 3.40 -9.22
C THR A 41 7.25 3.36 -7.69
N THR A 42 6.09 3.36 -7.02
CA THR A 42 5.98 3.15 -5.57
C THR A 42 6.55 1.77 -5.18
N ASP A 43 6.08 0.68 -5.80
CA ASP A 43 6.59 -0.66 -5.47
C ASP A 43 8.11 -0.75 -5.72
N ARG A 44 8.59 -0.26 -6.87
CA ARG A 44 10.01 -0.28 -7.22
C ARG A 44 10.87 0.46 -6.19
N LEU A 45 10.51 1.70 -5.87
CA LEU A 45 11.26 2.56 -4.94
C LEU A 45 11.33 1.92 -3.55
N PHE A 46 10.18 1.57 -2.98
CA PHE A 46 10.11 1.09 -1.60
C PHE A 46 10.58 -0.36 -1.45
N ARG A 47 10.45 -1.19 -2.48
CA ARG A 47 11.06 -2.53 -2.50
C ARG A 47 12.59 -2.45 -2.48
N ARG A 48 13.18 -1.56 -3.30
CA ARG A 48 14.62 -1.29 -3.26
C ARG A 48 15.04 -0.76 -1.88
N ALA A 49 14.23 0.13 -1.30
CA ALA A 49 14.47 0.67 0.03
C ALA A 49 14.52 -0.41 1.12
N VAL A 50 13.56 -1.35 1.12
CA VAL A 50 13.56 -2.48 2.05
C VAL A 50 14.78 -3.37 1.86
N SER A 51 15.19 -3.64 0.63
CA SER A 51 16.36 -4.48 0.34
C SER A 51 17.69 -3.83 0.71
N LYS A 52 17.84 -2.51 0.49
CA LYS A 52 19.07 -1.75 0.77
C LYS A 52 19.13 -1.16 2.19
N GLY A 53 18.00 -1.08 2.88
CA GLY A 53 17.87 -0.37 4.16
C GLY A 53 17.84 1.16 4.04
N ALA A 54 17.83 1.71 2.83
CA ALA A 54 17.80 3.15 2.57
C ALA A 54 17.21 3.46 1.19
N ILE A 55 16.68 4.67 1.02
CA ILE A 55 16.27 5.18 -0.29
C ILE A 55 17.46 5.91 -0.93
N THR A 56 17.81 5.52 -2.16
CA THR A 56 18.78 6.26 -2.97
C THR A 56 18.07 7.40 -3.69
N THR A 57 18.60 8.62 -3.63
CA THR A 57 17.99 9.81 -4.26
C THR A 57 17.83 9.66 -5.77
N GLY A 58 18.74 8.96 -6.45
CA GLY A 58 18.63 8.64 -7.88
C GLY A 58 17.46 7.72 -8.24
N ASP A 59 16.85 7.02 -7.28
CA ASP A 59 15.65 6.20 -7.51
C ASP A 59 14.34 7.02 -7.33
N MET A 60 14.42 8.25 -6.82
CA MET A 60 13.25 9.10 -6.53
C MET A 60 12.59 9.79 -7.74
N PRO A 61 13.31 10.23 -8.80
CA PRO A 61 12.71 11.07 -9.85
C PRO A 61 11.47 10.45 -10.50
N GLU A 62 11.56 9.20 -10.97
CA GLU A 62 10.43 8.50 -11.61
C GLU A 62 9.20 8.43 -10.69
N PHE A 63 9.42 8.20 -9.39
CA PHE A 63 8.36 8.15 -8.39
C PHE A 63 7.71 9.53 -8.16
N LEU A 64 8.54 10.58 -8.07
CA LEU A 64 8.07 11.94 -7.84
C LEU A 64 7.31 12.48 -9.06
N GLU A 65 7.78 12.19 -10.28
CA GLU A 65 7.10 12.51 -11.53
C GLU A 65 5.73 11.83 -11.62
N ALA A 66 5.67 10.52 -11.36
CA ALA A 66 4.39 9.79 -11.35
C ALA A 66 3.40 10.36 -10.31
N CYS A 67 3.89 10.75 -9.13
CA CYS A 67 3.06 11.40 -8.11
C CYS A 67 2.60 12.79 -8.56
N ALA A 68 3.47 13.56 -9.23
CA ALA A 68 3.14 14.87 -9.76
C ALA A 68 2.05 14.78 -10.85
N ASP A 69 2.12 13.79 -11.74
CA ASP A 69 1.09 13.51 -12.75
C ASP A 69 -0.28 13.23 -12.11
N GLY A 70 -0.29 12.44 -11.02
CA GLY A 70 -1.50 12.18 -10.23
C GLY A 70 -2.09 13.43 -9.56
N LEU A 71 -1.29 14.48 -9.38
CA LEU A 71 -1.68 15.73 -8.73
C LEU A 71 -1.94 16.87 -9.70
N ALA A 72 -1.47 16.79 -10.94
CA ALA A 72 -1.44 17.90 -11.89
C ALA A 72 -2.80 18.62 -12.07
N GLN A 73 -3.89 17.85 -12.12
CA GLN A 73 -5.26 18.36 -12.27
C GLN A 73 -6.03 18.46 -10.95
N SER A 74 -5.42 18.06 -9.83
CA SER A 74 -6.06 18.15 -8.53
C SER A 74 -6.08 19.58 -8.02
N ARG A 75 -7.23 19.98 -7.48
CA ARG A 75 -7.42 21.24 -6.73
C ARG A 75 -7.90 20.94 -5.30
N THR A 76 -7.68 19.72 -4.84
CA THR A 76 -8.13 19.28 -3.52
C THR A 76 -7.22 19.85 -2.44
N GLU A 77 -7.82 20.55 -1.48
CA GLU A 77 -7.11 20.94 -0.27
C GLU A 77 -6.97 19.76 0.70
N ILE A 78 -5.78 19.63 1.27
CA ILE A 78 -5.42 18.65 2.31
C ILE A 78 -4.59 19.37 3.40
N GLY A 79 -4.54 18.79 4.60
CA GLY A 79 -3.68 19.26 5.69
C GLY A 79 -4.25 20.38 6.56
N ARG A 80 -5.56 20.67 6.52
CA ARG A 80 -6.15 21.68 7.41
C ARG A 80 -6.13 21.22 8.88
N PRO A 81 -5.78 22.07 9.85
CA PRO A 81 -5.87 21.74 11.28
C PRO A 81 -7.28 21.25 11.67
N GLY A 82 -7.37 20.13 12.39
CA GLY A 82 -8.64 19.49 12.76
C GLY A 82 -9.42 18.82 11.62
N LYS A 83 -9.01 19.04 10.35
CA LYS A 83 -9.57 18.40 9.14
C LYS A 83 -8.42 18.07 8.18
N PRO A 84 -7.55 17.09 8.50
CA PRO A 84 -6.34 16.80 7.74
C PRO A 84 -6.62 16.40 6.28
N PHE A 85 -7.86 16.01 5.97
CA PHE A 85 -8.28 15.73 4.61
C PHE A 85 -9.40 16.66 4.13
N GLY A 86 -9.71 17.80 4.77
CA GLY A 86 -10.67 18.77 4.22
C GLY A 86 -12.15 18.45 4.48
N ASN A 87 -13.05 18.91 3.60
CA ASN A 87 -14.50 18.80 3.76
C ASN A 87 -15.02 17.40 3.34
N PRO A 88 -15.72 16.65 4.21
CA PRO A 88 -16.34 15.36 3.86
C PRO A 88 -17.26 15.40 2.63
N ALA A 89 -17.90 16.55 2.38
CA ALA A 89 -18.81 16.73 1.25
C ALA A 89 -18.11 16.82 -0.11
N THR A 90 -16.78 17.02 -0.16
CA THR A 90 -16.05 17.15 -1.43
C THR A 90 -15.25 15.88 -1.72
N PRO A 91 -15.50 15.19 -2.84
CA PRO A 91 -14.75 13.98 -3.17
C PRO A 91 -13.26 14.29 -3.43
N ILE A 92 -12.41 13.26 -3.38
CA ILE A 92 -11.00 13.32 -3.78
C ILE A 92 -10.84 12.49 -5.06
N ALA A 93 -10.18 13.05 -6.08
CA ALA A 93 -9.78 12.28 -7.24
C ALA A 93 -8.87 11.13 -6.81
N PHE A 94 -9.14 9.91 -7.28
CA PHE A 94 -8.46 8.71 -6.80
C PHE A 94 -6.94 8.76 -7.02
N GLU A 95 -6.49 9.19 -8.20
CA GLU A 95 -5.08 9.35 -8.56
C GLU A 95 -4.36 10.38 -7.67
N ALA A 96 -5.04 11.45 -7.26
CA ALA A 96 -4.50 12.44 -6.35
C ALA A 96 -4.37 11.88 -4.93
N ALA A 97 -5.39 11.16 -4.44
CA ALA A 97 -5.33 10.48 -3.15
C ALA A 97 -4.23 9.40 -3.12
N LEU A 98 -4.07 8.67 -4.23
CA LEU A 98 -3.04 7.67 -4.40
C LEU A 98 -1.64 8.29 -4.35
N ALA A 99 -1.40 9.38 -5.10
CA ALA A 99 -0.14 10.12 -5.09
C ALA A 99 0.22 10.64 -3.69
N VAL A 100 -0.72 11.30 -2.99
CA VAL A 100 -0.51 11.78 -1.62
C VAL A 100 -0.22 10.61 -0.66
N SER A 101 -0.96 9.51 -0.78
CA SER A 101 -0.73 8.32 0.03
C SER A 101 0.65 7.73 -0.23
N ALA A 102 1.11 7.69 -1.48
CA ALA A 102 2.41 7.17 -1.84
C ALA A 102 3.54 8.08 -1.32
N LEU A 103 3.41 9.40 -1.47
CA LEU A 103 4.35 10.39 -0.92
C LEU A 103 4.45 10.29 0.61
N SER A 104 3.36 9.98 1.30
CA SER A 104 3.37 9.81 2.77
C SER A 104 4.27 8.67 3.26
N LEU A 105 4.64 7.72 2.38
CA LEU A 105 5.56 6.63 2.71
C LEU A 105 7.02 7.09 2.81
N LEU A 106 7.37 8.28 2.30
CA LEU A 106 8.72 8.84 2.39
C LEU A 106 9.13 9.26 3.82
N ARG A 107 8.20 9.26 4.79
CA ARG A 107 8.55 9.55 6.17
C ARG A 107 9.50 8.49 6.73
N SER A 108 10.54 8.92 7.44
CA SER A 108 11.59 8.04 7.99
C SER A 108 11.02 6.93 8.89
N ASP A 109 10.03 7.25 9.71
CA ASP A 109 9.32 6.30 10.58
C ASP A 109 8.60 5.19 9.80
N THR A 110 8.07 5.53 8.64
CA THR A 110 7.31 4.65 7.77
C THR A 110 8.26 3.75 6.99
N ILE A 111 9.34 4.30 6.46
CA ILE A 111 10.40 3.55 5.77
C ILE A 111 10.99 2.46 6.68
N ALA A 112 11.31 2.80 7.93
CA ALA A 112 11.87 1.85 8.90
C ALA A 112 10.93 0.65 9.19
N ARG A 113 9.63 0.84 8.97
CA ARG A 113 8.57 -0.15 9.20
C ARG A 113 8.12 -0.87 7.92
N LEU A 114 8.67 -0.54 6.76
CA LEU A 114 8.36 -1.25 5.53
C LEU A 114 8.99 -2.64 5.53
N ARG A 115 8.21 -3.62 5.08
CA ARG A 115 8.58 -5.04 5.01
C ARG A 115 8.00 -5.65 3.73
N ILE A 116 8.61 -6.73 3.27
CA ILE A 116 8.12 -7.55 2.16
C ILE A 116 7.63 -8.88 2.74
N CYS A 117 6.39 -9.25 2.43
CA CYS A 117 5.81 -10.51 2.91
C CYS A 117 6.53 -11.71 2.27
N PRO A 118 7.08 -12.66 3.05
CA PRO A 118 7.80 -13.80 2.50
C PRO A 118 6.89 -14.83 1.81
N ASN A 119 5.57 -14.72 1.98
CA ASN A 119 4.60 -15.63 1.35
C ASN A 119 4.10 -15.14 -0.01
N CYS A 120 3.82 -13.85 -0.17
CA CYS A 120 3.20 -13.30 -1.38
C CYS A 120 3.99 -12.15 -2.04
N GLY A 121 5.11 -11.72 -1.46
CA GLY A 121 5.95 -10.66 -2.02
C GLY A 121 5.39 -9.25 -1.89
N TRP A 122 4.21 -9.06 -1.29
CA TRP A 122 3.60 -7.73 -1.11
C TRP A 122 4.40 -6.88 -0.12
N LEU A 123 4.57 -5.60 -0.47
CA LEU A 123 5.03 -4.58 0.46
C LEU A 123 3.92 -4.25 1.47
N PHE A 124 4.31 -4.08 2.73
CA PHE A 124 3.40 -3.64 3.79
C PHE A 124 4.13 -2.81 4.84
N VAL A 125 3.37 -1.94 5.52
CA VAL A 125 3.85 -1.19 6.68
C VAL A 125 3.56 -1.99 7.95
N ASP A 126 4.59 -2.26 8.74
CA ASP A 126 4.48 -2.92 10.03
C ASP A 126 3.94 -1.96 11.11
N LYS A 127 2.61 -1.95 11.24
CA LYS A 127 1.87 -1.21 12.27
C LYS A 127 1.87 -1.90 13.64
N SER A 128 2.60 -3.01 13.84
CA SER A 128 2.67 -3.66 15.16
C SER A 128 3.49 -2.84 16.16
N ARG A 129 3.14 -2.94 17.44
CA ARG A 129 3.76 -2.18 18.55
C ARG A 129 5.29 -2.31 18.54
N ASN A 130 5.80 -3.54 18.33
CA ASN A 130 7.21 -3.87 18.41
C ASN A 130 7.89 -4.02 17.03
N SER A 131 7.22 -3.63 15.94
CA SER A 131 7.70 -3.83 14.57
C SER A 131 8.15 -5.29 14.27
N SER A 132 7.38 -6.26 14.77
CA SER A 132 7.69 -7.69 14.70
C SER A 132 6.80 -8.47 13.71
N ARG A 133 6.00 -7.79 12.89
CA ARG A 133 5.07 -8.44 11.96
C ARG A 133 5.84 -8.97 10.75
N LEU A 134 5.73 -10.29 10.52
CA LEU A 134 6.36 -10.96 9.38
C LEU A 134 5.46 -11.06 8.13
N TRP A 135 4.14 -11.01 8.30
CA TRP A 135 3.17 -11.29 7.23
C TRP A 135 2.34 -10.05 6.89
N CYS A 136 2.10 -9.78 5.60
CA CYS A 136 1.26 -8.64 5.18
C CYS A 136 -0.17 -8.69 5.72
N ASP A 137 -0.67 -9.90 6.01
CA ASP A 137 -1.96 -10.17 6.65
C ASP A 137 -1.90 -11.49 7.43
N MET A 138 -2.36 -11.47 8.68
CA MET A 138 -2.35 -12.66 9.52
C MET A 138 -3.43 -13.67 9.08
N ALA A 139 -4.62 -13.20 8.74
CA ALA A 139 -5.73 -14.05 8.30
C ALA A 139 -5.42 -14.73 6.96
N VAL A 140 -4.70 -14.04 6.06
CA VAL A 140 -4.33 -14.56 4.73
C VAL A 140 -2.98 -15.28 4.75
N CYS A 141 -1.88 -14.53 4.83
CA CYS A 141 -0.54 -15.09 4.65
C CYS A 141 -0.04 -15.84 5.89
N GLY A 142 -0.32 -15.32 7.09
CA GLY A 142 0.10 -15.95 8.33
C GLY A 142 -0.56 -17.32 8.55
N ASN A 143 -1.87 -17.43 8.31
CA ASN A 143 -2.60 -18.69 8.44
C ASN A 143 -2.17 -19.71 7.37
N ARG A 144 -1.93 -19.28 6.12
CA ARG A 144 -1.41 -20.15 5.06
C ARG A 144 -0.06 -20.78 5.46
N GLN A 145 0.81 -20.00 6.09
CA GLN A 145 2.11 -20.50 6.57
C GLN A 145 1.98 -21.44 7.78
N LYS A 146 1.05 -21.19 8.70
CA LYS A 146 0.74 -22.15 9.78
C LYS A 146 0.25 -23.49 9.22
N ALA A 147 -0.68 -23.46 8.27
CA ALA A 147 -1.19 -24.65 7.60
C ALA A 147 -0.07 -25.43 6.89
N HIS A 148 0.77 -24.73 6.12
CA HIS A 148 1.91 -25.36 5.43
C HIS A 148 2.87 -26.06 6.40
N ARG A 149 3.23 -25.42 7.52
CA ARG A 149 4.08 -26.04 8.56
C ARG A 149 3.44 -27.27 9.19
N TYR A 150 2.13 -27.22 9.45
CA TYR A 150 1.38 -28.35 9.98
C TYR A 150 1.39 -29.56 9.03
N TYR A 151 1.11 -29.33 7.74
CA TYR A 151 1.17 -30.40 6.73
C TYR A 151 2.56 -31.02 6.62
N ARG A 152 3.62 -30.19 6.52
CA ARG A 152 5.00 -30.68 6.46
C ARG A 152 5.37 -31.58 7.64
N ARG A 153 4.94 -31.22 8.85
CA ARG A 153 5.17 -32.05 10.05
C ARG A 153 4.43 -33.39 10.00
N ARG A 154 3.18 -33.40 9.52
CA ARG A 154 2.39 -34.66 9.42
C ARG A 154 2.91 -35.59 8.34
N THR A 155 3.33 -35.05 7.19
CA THR A 155 3.91 -35.88 6.12
C THR A 155 5.23 -36.48 6.57
N ALA A 156 6.12 -35.69 7.18
CA ALA A 156 7.38 -36.19 7.73
C ALA A 156 7.17 -37.25 8.84
N ALA A 157 6.19 -37.05 9.73
CA ALA A 157 5.87 -38.04 10.76
C ALA A 157 5.30 -39.35 10.17
N ARG A 158 4.51 -39.27 9.09
CA ARG A 158 4.00 -40.44 8.35
C ARG A 158 5.09 -41.19 7.61
N GLU A 159 6.05 -40.50 7.00
CA GLU A 159 7.20 -41.13 6.35
C GLU A 159 8.08 -41.88 7.34
N VAL A 160 8.33 -41.32 8.54
CA VAL A 160 9.09 -41.98 9.61
C VAL A 160 8.35 -43.19 10.20
N THR A 161 7.01 -43.22 10.16
CA THR A 161 6.22 -44.34 10.70
C THR A 161 6.08 -45.49 9.68
N ASN A 162 6.33 -45.21 8.39
CA ASN A 162 6.23 -46.19 7.30
C ASN A 162 7.60 -46.78 6.89
N VAL A 163 8.66 -46.50 7.66
CA VAL A 163 10.00 -47.10 7.57
C VAL A 163 10.23 -47.91 8.83
#